data_AF-A0A7V9UYZ4-F1
#
_entry.id   AF-A0A7V9UYZ4-F1
#
_cell.length_a   1.000
_cell.length_b   1.000
_cell.length_c   1.000
_cell.angle_alpha   90.00
_cell.angle_beta   90.00
_cell.angle_gamma   90.00
#
_symmetry.space_group_name_H-M   'P 1'
#
loop_
_entity.id
_entity.type
_entity.pdbx_description
1 polymer ?
#
loop_
_entity_poly.entity_id
_entity_poly.type
_entity_poly.pdbx_seq_one_letter_code
_entity_poly.pdbx_strand_id
1 'polypeptide(L)'
;MTTHGYALNVDLDPAPFTEWITACGLEDAQFTTMERELARAVTVADVRPAAIEAVAEVFGLELEELPAEDGVGLWTQPVHASLAAR
;
A
#
# COMPACT_ATOMS: atom_id res chain seq x y z
N MET A 1 6.19 -16.09 -6.35
CA MET A 1 5.59 -14.83 -6.85
C MET A 1 4.38 -14.55 -6.00
N THR A 2 4.25 -13.35 -5.45
CA THR A 2 3.04 -12.89 -4.74
C THR A 2 2.16 -12.10 -5.71
N THR A 3 0.85 -12.08 -5.46
CA THR A 3 -0.12 -11.27 -6.21
C THR A 3 -0.95 -10.44 -5.23
N HIS A 4 -1.58 -9.35 -5.71
CA HIS A 4 -2.28 -8.34 -4.90
C HIS A 4 -1.33 -7.48 -4.05
N GLY A 5 -1.70 -7.19 -2.80
CA GLY A 5 -0.96 -6.28 -1.92
C GLY A 5 -1.70 -6.05 -0.61
N TYR A 6 -1.49 -4.87 -0.02
CA TYR A 6 -2.19 -4.42 1.18
C TYR A 6 -2.99 -3.15 0.89
N ALA A 7 -4.01 -2.88 1.72
CA ALA A 7 -4.76 -1.64 1.71
C ALA A 7 -4.68 -1.02 3.11
N LEU A 8 -4.05 0.16 3.20
CA LEU A 8 -3.91 0.90 4.46
C LEU A 8 -4.98 2.00 4.51
N ASN A 9 -5.80 1.99 5.55
CA ASN A 9 -6.86 2.99 5.72
C ASN A 9 -6.29 4.31 6.24
N VAL A 10 -6.29 5.35 5.40
CA VAL A 10 -5.70 6.66 5.74
C VAL A 10 -6.78 7.72 6.04
N ASP A 11 -7.49 8.21 5.02
CA ASP A 11 -8.50 9.30 5.07
C ASP A 11 -9.87 8.89 4.49
N LEU A 12 -10.09 7.60 4.21
CA LEU A 12 -11.37 7.14 3.67
C LEU A 12 -12.49 7.08 4.73
N ASP A 13 -13.74 7.02 4.28
CA ASP A 13 -14.89 6.74 5.13
C ASP A 13 -14.96 5.24 5.48
N PRO A 14 -14.83 4.82 6.76
CA PRO A 14 -14.89 3.42 7.15
C PRO A 14 -16.32 2.84 7.21
N ALA A 15 -17.37 3.65 7.04
CA ALA A 15 -18.77 3.22 7.16
C ALA A 15 -19.12 2.01 6.27
N PRO A 16 -18.70 1.91 4.99
CA PRO A 16 -19.00 0.74 4.17
C PRO A 16 -18.48 -0.58 4.76
N PHE A 17 -17.32 -0.57 5.43
CA PHE A 17 -16.70 -1.74 6.04
C PHE A 17 -17.33 -2.14 7.38
N THR A 18 -18.12 -1.25 7.97
CA THR A 18 -18.76 -1.44 9.27
C THR A 18 -20.26 -1.71 9.13
N GLU A 19 -20.89 -1.14 8.10
CA GLU A 19 -22.35 -1.12 7.96
C GLU A 19 -22.85 -2.00 6.81
N TRP A 20 -22.10 -2.12 5.72
CA TRP A 20 -22.64 -2.70 4.47
C TRP A 20 -22.08 -4.08 4.17
N ILE A 21 -20.89 -4.40 4.69
CA ILE A 21 -20.25 -5.70 4.49
C ILE A 21 -19.77 -6.26 5.83
N THR A 22 -19.89 -7.58 6.00
CA THR A 22 -19.13 -8.30 7.03
C THR A 22 -17.71 -8.51 6.51
N ALA A 23 -16.88 -7.47 6.61
CA ALA A 23 -15.50 -7.56 6.18
C ALA A 23 -14.70 -8.52 7.09
N CYS A 24 -13.85 -9.34 6.47
CA CYS A 24 -12.92 -10.27 7.15
C CYS A 24 -13.58 -11.35 8.04
N GLY A 25 -14.91 -11.49 8.06
CA GLY A 25 -15.61 -12.43 8.95
C GLY A 25 -15.53 -12.04 10.44
N LEU A 26 -15.17 -10.79 10.73
CA LEU A 26 -14.99 -10.27 12.08
C LEU A 26 -16.23 -9.45 12.48
N GLU A 27 -17.26 -10.13 12.99
CA GLU A 27 -18.55 -9.49 13.33
C GLU A 27 -18.42 -8.45 14.47
N ASP A 28 -17.42 -8.60 15.33
CA ASP A 28 -17.19 -7.74 16.50
C ASP A 28 -16.01 -6.76 16.35
N ALA A 29 -15.44 -6.63 15.14
CA ALA A 29 -14.34 -5.70 14.90
C ALA A 29 -14.81 -4.45 14.16
N GLN A 30 -14.40 -3.27 14.66
CA GLN A 30 -14.61 -2.01 13.95
C GLN A 30 -13.39 -1.67 13.12
N PHE A 31 -13.63 -1.16 11.91
CA PHE A 31 -12.58 -0.60 11.07
C PHE A 31 -12.27 0.84 11.50
N THR A 32 -11.00 1.22 11.39
CA THR A 32 -10.53 2.58 11.65
C THR A 32 -9.64 3.09 10.52
N THR A 33 -9.24 4.35 10.62
CA THR A 33 -8.34 5.03 9.68
C THR A 33 -7.28 5.80 10.45
N MET A 34 -6.14 6.09 9.82
CA MET A 34 -5.08 6.88 10.45
C MET A 34 -5.57 8.28 10.85
N GLU A 35 -6.39 8.92 10.02
CA GLU A 35 -7.01 10.22 10.34
C GLU A 35 -7.84 10.16 11.63
N ARG A 36 -8.65 9.10 11.80
CA ARG A 36 -9.48 8.89 12.99
C ARG A 36 -8.64 8.64 14.24
N GLU A 37 -7.65 7.75 14.16
CA GLU A 37 -6.79 7.40 15.30
C GLU A 37 -5.90 8.56 15.75
N LEU A 38 -5.40 9.37 14.81
CA LEU A 38 -4.53 10.51 15.11
C LEU A 38 -5.30 11.80 15.42
N ALA A 39 -6.64 11.79 15.28
CA ALA A 39 -7.52 12.94 15.48
C ALA A 39 -7.09 14.20 14.71
N ARG A 40 -6.56 14.02 13.50
CA ARG A 40 -6.11 15.09 12.61
C ARG A 40 -6.21 14.64 11.16
N ALA A 41 -6.35 15.60 10.23
CA ALA A 41 -6.26 15.30 8.81
C ALA A 41 -4.92 14.64 8.45
N VAL A 42 -5.00 13.54 7.71
CA VAL A 42 -3.86 12.77 7.20
C VAL A 42 -4.21 12.27 5.83
N THR A 43 -3.48 12.64 4.80
CA THR A 43 -3.72 12.15 3.43
C THR A 43 -2.84 10.95 3.11
N VAL A 44 -3.20 10.19 2.09
CA VAL A 44 -2.33 9.12 1.54
C VAL A 44 -0.95 9.66 1.14
N ALA A 45 -0.86 10.91 0.69
CA ALA A 45 0.41 11.54 0.35
C ALA A 45 1.31 11.76 1.58
N ASP A 46 0.73 12.11 2.72
CA ASP A 46 1.46 12.27 3.99
C ASP A 46 2.03 10.93 4.50
N VAL A 47 1.34 9.82 4.25
CA VAL A 47 1.69 8.48 4.75
C VAL A 47 2.66 7.74 3.81
N ARG A 48 2.59 8.01 2.51
CA ARG A 48 3.36 7.27 1.49
C ARG A 48 4.87 7.18 1.79
N PRO A 49 5.59 8.23 2.20
CA PRO A 49 7.01 8.12 2.50
C PRO A 49 7.32 7.13 3.62
N ALA A 50 6.55 7.18 4.72
CA ALA A 50 6.73 6.27 5.85
C ALA A 50 6.40 4.82 5.49
N ALA A 51 5.38 4.60 4.64
CA ALA A 51 5.04 3.27 4.16
C ALA A 51 6.14 2.65 3.26
N ILE A 52 6.78 3.47 2.40
CA ILE A 52 7.92 3.06 1.57
C ILE A 52 9.10 2.64 2.46
N GLU A 53 9.44 3.47 3.45
CA GLU A 53 10.53 3.19 4.40
C GLU A 53 10.28 1.90 5.18
N ALA A 54 9.07 1.72 5.73
CA ALA A 54 8.73 0.52 6.49
C ALA A 54 8.82 -0.77 5.65
N VAL A 55 8.37 -0.73 4.38
CA VAL A 55 8.48 -1.88 3.48
C VAL A 55 9.96 -2.15 3.15
N ALA A 56 10.74 -1.12 2.82
CA ALA A 56 12.17 -1.25 2.56
C ALA A 56 12.92 -1.88 3.75
N GLU A 57 12.65 -1.41 4.97
CA GLU A 57 13.25 -1.92 6.20
C GLU A 57 12.89 -3.39 6.45
N VAL A 58 11.61 -3.74 6.42
CA VAL A 58 11.14 -5.11 6.72
C VAL A 58 11.71 -6.14 5.76
N PHE A 59 11.87 -5.78 4.48
CA PHE A 59 12.39 -6.68 3.47
C PHE A 59 13.91 -6.54 3.23
N GLY A 60 14.57 -5.56 3.83
CA GLY A 60 15.98 -5.27 3.60
C GLY A 60 16.28 -4.91 2.14
N LEU A 61 15.45 -4.04 1.55
CA LEU A 61 15.52 -3.65 0.14
C LEU A 61 15.79 -2.14 0.01
N GLU A 62 16.49 -1.77 -1.07
CA GLU A 62 16.47 -0.40 -1.57
C GLU A 62 15.40 -0.30 -2.65
N LEU A 63 14.47 0.66 -2.50
CA LEU A 63 13.38 0.88 -3.45
C LEU A 63 13.77 1.95 -4.46
N GLU A 64 13.60 1.63 -5.74
CA GLU A 64 13.86 2.55 -6.85
C GLU A 64 12.55 3.17 -7.34
N GLU A 65 12.58 4.46 -7.66
CA GLU A 65 11.44 5.14 -8.27
C GLU A 65 11.33 4.71 -9.74
N LEU A 66 10.18 4.13 -10.10
CA LEU A 66 9.86 3.83 -11.49
C LEU A 66 9.29 5.09 -12.15
N PRO A 67 9.54 5.31 -13.46
CA PRO A 67 8.93 6.44 -14.14
C PRO A 67 7.40 6.35 -14.00
N ALA A 68 6.71 7.48 -13.86
CA ALA A 68 5.24 7.48 -13.75
C ALA A 68 4.56 7.56 -15.13
N GLU A 69 5.31 7.94 -16.16
CA GLU A 69 4.78 8.46 -17.42
C GLU A 69 4.46 7.37 -18.45
N ASP A 70 5.08 6.19 -18.38
CA ASP A 70 4.84 5.08 -19.31
C ASP A 70 3.64 4.18 -18.92
N GLY A 71 2.83 4.59 -17.94
CA GLY A 71 1.57 3.94 -17.57
C GLY A 71 1.70 2.73 -16.63
N VAL A 72 0.58 2.12 -16.26
CA VAL A 72 0.55 1.02 -15.26
C VAL A 72 0.85 -0.33 -15.93
N GLY A 73 2.13 -0.71 -16.04
CA GLY A 73 2.56 -2.10 -16.28
C GLY A 73 3.53 -2.34 -17.44
N LEU A 74 4.30 -3.44 -17.32
CA LEU A 74 5.31 -3.99 -18.26
C LEU A 74 6.57 -3.13 -18.52
N TRP A 75 7.00 -2.37 -17.53
CA TRP A 75 8.34 -1.81 -17.47
C TRP A 75 9.40 -2.90 -17.64
N THR A 76 10.43 -2.63 -18.42
CA THR A 76 11.59 -3.52 -18.47
C THR A 76 12.23 -3.49 -17.10
N GLN A 77 12.08 -4.57 -16.32
CA GLN A 77 12.73 -4.66 -15.03
C GLN A 77 14.23 -4.89 -15.28
N PRO A 78 15.12 -3.98 -14.85
CA PRO A 78 16.56 -4.09 -15.12
C PRO A 78 17.13 -5.44 -14.66
N VAL A 79 16.60 -5.98 -13.56
CA VAL A 79 16.95 -7.31 -13.04
C VAL A 79 16.62 -8.43 -14.04
N HIS A 80 15.49 -8.37 -14.73
CA HIS A 80 15.13 -9.38 -15.74
C HIS A 80 16.06 -9.32 -16.95
N ALA A 81 16.46 -8.12 -17.38
CA ALA A 81 17.44 -7.95 -18.44
C ALA A 81 18.82 -8.50 -18.04
N SER A 82 19.27 -8.24 -16.80
CA SER A 82 20.54 -8.76 -16.28
C SER A 82 20.53 -10.28 -16.09
N LEU A 83 19.40 -10.86 -15.70
CA LEU A 83 19.26 -12.31 -15.52
C LEU A 83 19.16 -13.06 -16.85
N ALA A 84 18.53 -12.48 -17.87
CA ALA A 84 18.42 -13.06 -19.21
C ALA A 84 19.75 -13.04 -19.99
N ALA A 85 20.70 -12.19 -19.60
CA ALA A 85 22.03 -12.05 -20.23
C ALA A 85 23.12 -12.99 -19.65
N ARG A 86 22.77 -13.83 -18.67
CA ARG A 86 23.64 -14.86 -18.06
C ARG A 86 23.24 -16.25 -18.54
#